data_AF-A0A0W8G0C0-F1
#
_entry.id   AF-A0A0W8G0C0-F1
#
_cell.length_a   1.000
_cell.length_b   1.000
_cell.length_c   1.000
_cell.angle_alpha   90.00
_cell.angle_beta   90.00
_cell.angle_gamma   90.00
#
_symmetry.space_group_name_H-M   'P 1'
#
loop_
_entity.id
_entity.type
_entity.pdbx_description
1 polymer ?
#
loop_
_entity_poly.entity_id
_entity_poly.type
_entity_poly.pdbx_seq_one_letter_code
_entity_poly.pdbx_strand_id
1 'polypeptide(L)'
;MAITISKATNEIVSLLKKQVHPNDKKKTYWSLMSEQLTEEGTWDSNLINQIKEIIIEWVNKLKKSDLMDLWEDSETAAENYSGNNEPDNGVMVEELSEELLDLTLNRIEDSVPREEYYIPEAKNPDKNFSDDDDFADAIDDDIFEDDDLDDFEDNYFDDDDRY
;
A
#
# COMPACT_ATOMS: atom_id res chain seq x y z
N MET A 1 4.54 18.75 9.52
CA MET A 1 5.25 18.25 8.33
C MET A 1 4.15 17.78 7.39
N ALA A 2 4.09 18.25 6.14
CA ALA A 2 3.01 17.88 5.23
C ALA A 2 3.04 16.35 5.02
N ILE A 3 1.86 15.73 5.11
CA ILE A 3 1.66 14.34 4.72
C ILE A 3 1.63 14.29 3.19
N THR A 4 2.21 13.26 2.59
CA THR A 4 2.21 13.07 1.13
C THR A 4 1.60 11.72 0.80
N ILE A 5 1.07 11.57 -0.40
CA ILE A 5 0.47 10.33 -0.89
C ILE A 5 1.46 9.17 -0.75
N SER A 6 2.72 9.36 -1.15
CA SER A 6 3.73 8.31 -0.98
C SER A 6 3.97 7.91 0.47
N LYS A 7 3.92 8.85 1.43
CA LYS A 7 4.06 8.53 2.85
C LYS A 7 2.84 7.79 3.37
N ALA A 8 1.64 8.26 3.03
CA ALA A 8 0.39 7.61 3.38
C ALA A 8 0.32 6.17 2.85
N THR A 9 0.69 5.92 1.59
CA THR A 9 0.78 4.57 1.03
C THR A 9 1.75 3.70 1.81
N ASN A 10 2.95 4.20 2.15
CA ASN A 10 3.93 3.42 2.92
C ASN A 10 3.43 3.08 4.34
N GLU A 11 2.71 3.99 4.99
CA GLU A 11 2.08 3.74 6.29
C GLU A 11 1.00 2.66 6.18
N ILE A 12 0.13 2.74 5.17
CA ILE A 12 -0.90 1.73 4.90
C ILE A 12 -0.25 0.36 4.63
N VAL A 13 0.79 0.31 3.79
CA VAL A 13 1.55 -0.92 3.53
C VAL A 13 2.14 -1.47 4.83
N SER A 14 2.70 -0.62 5.70
CA SER A 14 3.18 -1.06 7.01
C SER A 14 2.06 -1.59 7.89
N LEU A 15 0.85 -1.01 7.85
CA LEU A 15 -0.30 -1.50 8.60
C LEU A 15 -0.72 -2.88 8.10
N LEU A 16 -0.86 -3.06 6.77
CA LEU A 16 -1.24 -4.36 6.19
C LEU A 16 -0.22 -5.46 6.45
N LYS A 17 1.07 -5.10 6.58
CA LYS A 17 2.15 -6.03 6.94
C LYS A 17 2.14 -6.43 8.42
N LYS A 18 1.57 -5.60 9.31
CA LYS A 18 1.50 -5.84 10.76
C LYS A 18 0.17 -6.45 11.18
N GLN A 19 -0.93 -6.06 10.54
CA GLN A 19 -2.27 -6.44 10.92
C GLN A 19 -2.58 -7.87 10.46
N VAL A 20 -2.84 -8.72 11.46
CA VAL A 20 -3.20 -10.11 11.26
C VAL A 20 -4.67 -10.21 10.84
N HIS A 21 -4.96 -11.09 9.89
CA HIS A 21 -6.33 -11.27 9.39
C HIS A 21 -7.23 -11.92 10.47
N PRO A 22 -8.47 -11.44 10.67
CA PRO A 22 -9.35 -11.94 11.74
C PRO A 22 -9.68 -13.42 11.60
N ASN A 23 -9.78 -13.93 10.37
CA ASN A 23 -10.05 -15.35 10.10
C ASN A 23 -8.80 -16.22 9.99
N ASP A 24 -7.60 -15.62 9.87
CA ASP A 24 -6.34 -16.36 9.83
C ASP A 24 -5.29 -15.64 10.69
N LYS A 25 -5.19 -16.09 11.95
CA LYS A 25 -4.26 -15.50 12.93
C LYS A 25 -2.77 -15.68 12.59
N LYS A 26 -2.44 -16.41 11.53
CA LYS A 26 -1.05 -16.66 11.11
C LYS A 26 -0.62 -15.79 9.94
N LYS A 27 -1.57 -15.18 9.23
CA LYS A 27 -1.30 -14.41 8.02
C LYS A 27 -1.79 -12.98 8.18
N THR A 28 -1.00 -12.06 7.67
CA THR A 28 -1.35 -10.64 7.62
C THR A 28 -2.12 -10.35 6.34
N TYR A 29 -2.81 -9.20 6.28
CA TYR A 29 -3.49 -8.77 5.06
C TYR A 29 -2.52 -8.75 3.86
N TRP A 30 -1.30 -8.26 4.07
CA TRP A 30 -0.25 -8.26 3.06
C TRP A 30 0.10 -9.67 2.56
N SER A 31 0.30 -10.61 3.49
CA SER A 31 0.66 -11.99 3.16
C SER A 31 -0.46 -12.67 2.37
N LEU A 32 -1.72 -12.51 2.79
CA LEU A 32 -2.86 -13.12 2.11
C LEU A 32 -3.02 -12.59 0.69
N MET A 33 -2.90 -11.27 0.50
CA MET A 33 -2.99 -10.67 -0.83
C MET A 33 -1.84 -11.12 -1.75
N SER A 34 -0.62 -11.18 -1.22
CA SER A 34 0.55 -11.60 -1.99
C SER A 34 0.44 -13.06 -2.43
N GLU A 35 0.01 -13.94 -1.52
CA GLU A 35 -0.25 -15.35 -1.81
C GLU A 35 -1.38 -15.51 -2.83
N GLN A 36 -2.47 -14.76 -2.67
CA GLN A 36 -3.59 -14.84 -3.61
C GLN A 36 -3.18 -14.43 -5.02
N LEU A 37 -2.42 -13.34 -5.16
CA LEU A 37 -1.92 -12.91 -6.45
C LEU A 37 -0.97 -13.96 -7.06
N THR A 38 -0.17 -14.64 -6.24
CA THR A 38 0.78 -15.67 -6.68
C THR A 38 0.09 -16.99 -7.07
N GLU A 39 -0.90 -17.42 -6.29
CA GLU A 39 -1.54 -18.75 -6.44
C GLU A 39 -2.76 -18.72 -7.37
N GLU A 40 -3.60 -17.69 -7.25
CA GLU A 40 -4.88 -17.59 -7.96
C GLU A 40 -4.78 -16.63 -9.16
N GLY A 41 -3.86 -15.66 -9.12
CA GLY A 41 -3.69 -14.66 -10.18
C GLY A 41 -4.86 -13.66 -10.28
N THR A 42 -5.73 -13.62 -9.27
CA THR A 42 -6.91 -12.73 -9.20
C THR A 42 -7.11 -12.25 -7.78
N TRP A 43 -7.73 -11.09 -7.63
CA TRP A 43 -8.03 -10.52 -6.31
C TRP A 43 -9.37 -10.99 -5.74
N ASP A 44 -9.42 -11.32 -4.44
CA ASP A 44 -10.67 -11.53 -3.70
C ASP A 44 -11.31 -10.17 -3.41
N SER A 45 -12.52 -9.96 -3.91
CA SER A 45 -13.28 -8.72 -3.66
C SER A 45 -13.56 -8.48 -2.18
N ASN A 46 -13.72 -9.52 -1.36
CA ASN A 46 -13.88 -9.41 0.08
C ASN A 46 -12.58 -8.90 0.74
N LEU A 47 -11.43 -9.42 0.33
CA LEU A 47 -10.14 -8.99 0.89
C LEU A 47 -9.81 -7.56 0.47
N ILE A 48 -10.12 -7.17 -0.78
CA ILE A 48 -10.06 -5.78 -1.24
C ILE A 48 -10.95 -4.88 -0.39
N ASN A 49 -12.21 -5.27 -0.16
CA ASN A 49 -13.15 -4.45 0.62
C ASN A 49 -12.67 -4.26 2.06
N GLN A 50 -12.11 -5.29 2.70
CA GLN A 50 -11.54 -5.16 4.05
C GLN A 50 -10.32 -4.23 4.08
N ILE A 51 -9.46 -4.27 3.05
CA ILE A 51 -8.35 -3.33 2.94
C ILE A 51 -8.89 -1.90 2.74
N LYS A 52 -9.92 -1.72 1.91
CA LYS A 52 -10.58 -0.40 1.75
C LYS A 52 -11.13 0.12 3.08
N GLU A 53 -11.74 -0.75 3.90
CA GLU A 53 -12.20 -0.38 5.24
C GLU A 53 -11.05 0.07 6.15
N ILE A 54 -9.93 -0.65 6.17
CA ILE A 54 -8.72 -0.26 6.93
C ILE A 54 -8.21 1.11 6.48
N ILE A 55 -8.19 1.37 5.17
CA ILE A 55 -7.76 2.65 4.60
C ILE A 55 -8.73 3.76 5.01
N ILE A 56 -10.04 3.55 4.88
CA ILE A 56 -11.06 4.52 5.31
C ILE A 56 -10.91 4.84 6.80
N GLU A 57 -10.69 3.85 7.65
CA GLU A 57 -10.45 4.06 9.08
C GLU A 57 -9.17 4.86 9.34
N TRP A 58 -8.09 4.61 8.60
CA TRP A 58 -6.86 5.35 8.72
C TRP A 58 -7.03 6.81 8.26
N VAL A 59 -7.68 7.04 7.11
CA VAL A 59 -7.96 8.38 6.59
C VAL A 59 -8.86 9.18 7.54
N ASN A 60 -9.89 8.54 8.12
CA ASN A 60 -10.78 9.20 9.08
C ASN A 60 -10.09 9.60 10.41
N LYS A 61 -8.92 9.04 10.72
CA LYS A 61 -8.12 9.45 11.89
C LYS A 61 -7.27 10.69 11.61
N LEU A 62 -7.09 11.09 10.35
CA LEU A 62 -6.34 12.28 9.98
C LEU A 62 -7.07 13.55 10.44
N LYS A 63 -6.28 14.56 10.82
CA LYS A 63 -6.83 15.89 11.08
C LYS A 63 -7.26 16.52 9.77
N LYS A 64 -8.24 17.43 9.80
CA LYS A 64 -8.72 18.13 8.60
C LYS A 64 -7.59 18.79 7.78
N SER A 65 -6.58 19.36 8.46
CA SER A 65 -5.40 19.93 7.79
C SER A 65 -4.63 18.88 7.01
N ASP A 66 -4.39 17.72 7.63
CA ASP A 66 -3.58 16.66 7.04
C ASP A 66 -4.36 15.96 5.92
N LEU A 67 -5.69 15.84 6.06
CA LEU A 67 -6.59 15.36 5.01
C LEU A 67 -6.57 16.29 3.79
N MET A 68 -6.60 17.60 4.01
CA MET A 68 -6.53 18.59 2.93
C MET A 68 -5.16 18.56 2.24
N ASP A 69 -4.06 18.54 3.02
CA ASP A 69 -2.70 18.44 2.47
C ASP A 69 -2.55 17.16 1.62
N LEU A 70 -3.10 16.04 2.11
CA LEU A 70 -3.06 14.76 1.39
C LEU A 70 -3.91 14.79 0.12
N TRP A 71 -5.10 15.40 0.19
CA TRP A 71 -5.98 15.57 -0.97
C TRP A 71 -5.32 16.47 -2.02
N GLU A 72 -4.74 17.61 -1.63
CA GLU A 72 -4.03 18.50 -2.58
C GLU A 72 -2.82 17.84 -3.26
N ASP A 73 -2.17 16.87 -2.60
CA ASP A 73 -1.07 16.06 -3.17
C ASP A 73 -1.57 14.92 -4.09
N SER A 74 -2.89 14.64 -4.09
CA SER A 74 -3.50 13.55 -4.83
C SER A 74 -3.69 13.87 -6.31
N GLU A 75 -3.68 12.84 -7.16
CA GLU A 75 -3.98 13.02 -8.59
C GLU A 75 -5.42 13.51 -8.78
N THR A 76 -6.33 13.10 -7.89
CA THR A 76 -7.75 13.46 -7.93
C THR A 76 -7.98 14.97 -7.72
N ALA A 77 -7.20 15.61 -6.85
CA ALA A 77 -7.28 17.07 -6.68
C ALA A 77 -6.80 17.83 -7.91
N ALA A 78 -5.77 17.35 -8.60
CA ALA A 78 -5.30 17.97 -9.85
C ALA A 78 -6.38 17.98 -10.94
N GLU A 79 -7.27 16.99 -10.94
CA GLU A 79 -8.38 16.88 -11.90
C GLU A 79 -9.63 17.66 -11.48
N ASN A 80 -9.93 17.73 -10.18
CA ASN A 80 -11.21 18.26 -9.67
C ASN A 80 -11.12 19.64 -9.01
N TYR A 81 -9.92 20.17 -8.74
CA TYR A 81 -9.77 21.48 -8.09
C TYR A 81 -10.12 22.64 -9.05
N SER A 82 -11.38 23.07 -8.99
CA SER A 82 -11.87 24.25 -9.73
C SER A 82 -11.58 25.59 -9.02
N GLY A 83 -10.75 25.59 -7.98
CA GLY A 83 -10.25 26.79 -7.29
C GLY A 83 -11.26 27.58 -6.46
N ASN A 84 -12.56 27.24 -6.49
CA ASN A 84 -13.61 28.02 -5.83
C ASN A 84 -14.38 27.29 -4.73
N ASN A 85 -14.24 25.98 -4.58
CA ASN A 85 -14.86 25.24 -3.49
C ASN A 85 -13.89 24.18 -2.95
N GLU A 86 -13.60 24.27 -1.65
CA GLU A 86 -12.98 23.18 -0.89
C GLU A 86 -13.95 21.97 -0.96
N PRO A 87 -13.45 20.76 -1.29
CA PRO A 87 -14.28 19.55 -1.28
C PRO A 87 -14.84 19.26 0.11
N ASP A 88 -15.98 18.59 0.16
CA ASP A 88 -16.53 18.11 1.44
C ASP A 88 -15.61 17.01 2.03
N ASN A 89 -15.54 16.92 3.37
CA ASN A 89 -14.75 15.90 4.04
C ASN A 89 -15.11 14.48 3.58
N GLY A 90 -16.40 14.19 3.34
CA GLY A 90 -16.83 12.88 2.86
C GLY A 90 -16.28 12.56 1.47
N VAL A 91 -16.23 13.56 0.59
CA VAL A 91 -15.67 13.43 -0.76
C VAL A 91 -14.16 13.21 -0.71
N MET A 92 -13.44 13.98 0.11
CA MET A 92 -11.99 13.78 0.29
C MET A 92 -11.67 12.38 0.81
N VAL A 93 -12.43 11.88 1.78
CA VAL A 93 -12.23 10.53 2.33
C VAL A 93 -12.47 9.46 1.27
N GLU A 94 -13.56 9.58 0.50
CA GLU A 94 -13.88 8.63 -0.57
C GLU A 94 -12.78 8.60 -1.63
N GLU A 95 -12.43 9.76 -2.19
CA GLU A 95 -11.42 9.90 -3.24
C GLU A 95 -10.04 9.41 -2.78
N LEU A 96 -9.58 9.84 -1.60
CA LEU A 96 -8.32 9.39 -1.04
C LEU A 96 -8.32 7.89 -0.73
N SER A 97 -9.44 7.34 -0.27
CA SER A 97 -9.52 5.91 0.01
C SER A 97 -9.38 5.05 -1.23
N GLU A 98 -9.86 5.53 -2.38
CA GLU A 98 -9.74 4.83 -3.66
C GLU A 98 -8.32 4.93 -4.22
N GLU A 99 -7.75 6.13 -4.24
CA GLU A 99 -6.38 6.34 -4.72
C GLU A 99 -5.35 5.58 -3.87
N LEU A 100 -5.49 5.62 -2.54
CA LEU A 100 -4.60 4.89 -1.64
C LEU A 100 -4.79 3.37 -1.74
N LEU A 101 -6.01 2.88 -2.03
CA LEU A 101 -6.26 1.47 -2.29
C LEU A 101 -5.52 1.02 -3.54
N ASP A 102 -5.67 1.73 -4.65
CA ASP A 102 -5.02 1.39 -5.92
C ASP A 102 -3.50 1.39 -5.80
N LEU A 103 -2.93 2.42 -5.16
CA LEU A 103 -1.49 2.50 -4.90
C LEU A 103 -1.01 1.35 -4.01
N THR A 104 -1.81 0.95 -3.01
CA THR A 104 -1.47 -0.16 -2.12
C THR A 104 -1.51 -1.50 -2.86
N LEU A 105 -2.50 -1.71 -3.73
CA LEU A 105 -2.58 -2.91 -4.58
C LEU A 105 -1.39 -2.99 -5.53
N ASN A 106 -1.04 -1.88 -6.19
CA ASN A 106 0.14 -1.80 -7.05
C ASN A 106 1.43 -2.19 -6.30
N ARG A 107 1.59 -1.73 -5.04
CA ARG A 107 2.74 -2.12 -4.21
C ARG A 107 2.78 -3.62 -3.91
N ILE A 108 1.62 -4.27 -3.77
CA ILE A 108 1.56 -5.72 -3.61
C ILE A 108 1.98 -6.40 -4.91
N GLU A 109 1.45 -5.96 -6.05
CA GLU A 109 1.83 -6.49 -7.37
C GLU A 109 3.33 -6.38 -7.65
N ASP A 110 3.92 -5.23 -7.33
CA ASP A 110 5.37 -4.98 -7.51
C ASP A 110 6.22 -5.86 -6.59
N SER A 111 5.67 -6.30 -5.46
CA SER A 111 6.38 -7.13 -4.48
C SER A 111 6.36 -8.62 -4.80
N VAL A 112 5.43 -9.07 -5.65
CA VAL A 112 5.32 -10.47 -6.04
C VAL A 112 6.27 -10.73 -7.22
N PRO A 113 7.23 -11.66 -7.08
CA PRO A 113 8.14 -11.98 -8.17
C PRO A 113 7.34 -12.54 -9.35
N ARG A 114 7.28 -11.79 -10.45
CA ARG A 114 6.72 -12.29 -11.70
C ARG A 114 7.70 -13.33 -12.24
N GLU A 115 7.22 -14.55 -12.51
CA GLU A 115 8.00 -15.47 -13.33
C GLU A 115 8.23 -14.78 -14.68
N GLU A 116 9.45 -14.31 -14.90
CA GLU A 116 9.92 -13.99 -16.25
C GLU A 116 9.79 -15.28 -17.04
N TYR A 117 8.70 -15.42 -17.80
CA TYR A 117 8.60 -16.46 -18.79
C TYR A 117 9.82 -16.29 -19.70
N TYR A 118 10.79 -17.18 -19.54
CA TYR A 118 11.89 -17.32 -20.48
C TYR A 118 11.25 -17.53 -21.85
N ILE A 119 11.20 -16.49 -22.68
CA ILE A 119 10.86 -16.61 -24.09
C ILE A 119 12.11 -17.27 -24.68
N PRO A 120 12.08 -18.57 -25.03
CA PRO A 120 13.26 -19.19 -25.63
C PRO A 120 13.55 -18.42 -26.89
N GLU A 121 14.72 -17.79 -26.89
CA GLU A 121 15.25 -16.95 -27.94
C GLU A 121 14.72 -17.40 -29.30
N ALA A 122 13.88 -16.57 -29.92
CA ALA A 122 13.70 -16.65 -31.35
C ALA A 122 15.08 -16.42 -31.95
N LYS A 123 15.77 -17.52 -32.28
CA LYS A 123 17.09 -17.56 -32.92
C LYS A 123 17.12 -16.57 -34.09
N ASN A 124 17.60 -15.37 -33.83
CA ASN A 124 18.24 -14.53 -34.81
C ASN A 124 19.72 -14.54 -34.45
N PRO A 125 20.54 -15.37 -35.11
CA PRO A 125 21.98 -15.19 -35.01
C PRO A 125 22.34 -13.85 -35.70
N ASP A 126 23.38 -13.22 -35.18
CA ASP A 126 24.02 -11.99 -35.63
C ASP A 126 23.40 -10.68 -35.12
N LYS A 127 23.88 -10.24 -33.94
CA LYS A 127 24.79 -9.08 -33.88
C LYS A 127 25.42 -8.87 -32.50
N ASN A 128 26.74 -9.07 -32.47
CA ASN A 128 27.78 -8.47 -31.64
C ASN A 128 27.52 -8.25 -30.14
N PHE A 129 28.22 -9.07 -29.37
CA PHE A 129 28.72 -8.80 -28.01
C PHE A 129 29.66 -7.58 -27.96
N SER A 130 29.44 -6.75 -26.96
CA SER A 130 30.43 -6.21 -25.99
C SER A 130 29.57 -5.80 -24.79
N ASP A 131 29.40 -6.63 -23.76
CA ASP A 131 30.34 -6.85 -22.63
C ASP A 131 30.99 -5.54 -22.16
N ASP A 132 30.37 -4.90 -21.17
CA ASP A 132 30.84 -4.81 -19.78
C ASP A 132 30.06 -3.67 -19.10
N ASP A 133 29.29 -3.99 -18.05
CA ASP A 133 29.63 -3.52 -16.71
C ASP A 133 28.63 -4.04 -15.68
N ASP A 134 29.21 -4.77 -14.73
CA ASP A 134 28.66 -5.29 -13.49
C ASP A 134 27.79 -4.27 -12.73
N PHE A 135 26.62 -4.73 -12.26
CA PHE A 135 26.18 -4.35 -10.93
C PHE A 135 25.52 -5.54 -10.24
N ALA A 136 26.38 -6.42 -9.73
CA ALA A 136 26.01 -7.37 -8.70
C ALA A 136 25.73 -6.61 -7.39
N ASP A 137 24.54 -6.87 -6.86
CA ASP A 137 24.29 -7.24 -5.47
C ASP A 137 24.90 -6.38 -4.35
N ALA A 138 24.05 -5.54 -3.75
CA ALA A 138 24.14 -5.17 -2.34
C ALA A 138 22.75 -4.72 -1.85
N ILE A 139 21.95 -5.69 -1.39
CA ILE A 139 20.91 -5.41 -0.40
C ILE A 139 21.67 -5.07 0.89
N ASP A 140 21.75 -3.79 1.21
CA ASP A 140 22.26 -3.31 2.49
C ASP A 140 21.13 -3.50 3.52
N ASP A 141 21.21 -4.65 4.19
CA ASP A 141 20.37 -5.07 5.30
C ASP A 141 21.00 -4.53 6.59
N ASP A 142 20.98 -3.20 6.78
CA ASP A 142 21.23 -2.52 8.05
C ASP A 142 21.00 -1.01 7.88
N ILE A 143 19.90 -0.49 8.44
CA ILE A 143 19.74 0.78 9.18
C ILE A 143 18.28 0.78 9.65
N PHE A 144 17.98 -0.07 10.63
CA PHE A 144 16.97 0.23 11.64
C PHE A 144 17.74 0.78 12.83
N GLU A 145 18.04 2.08 12.81
CA GLU A 145 18.30 2.79 14.07
C GLU A 145 16.94 3.20 14.63
N ASP A 146 16.65 2.61 15.79
CA ASP A 146 15.60 3.00 16.72
C ASP A 146 15.51 4.53 16.80
N ASP A 147 14.36 5.06 16.40
CA ASP A 147 13.89 6.35 16.91
C ASP A 147 12.55 6.09 17.60
N ASP A 148 12.62 6.15 18.93
CA ASP A 148 11.53 6.05 19.88
C ASP A 148 10.28 6.82 19.41
N LEU A 149 9.22 6.08 19.10
CA LEU A 149 7.85 6.57 19.19
C LEU A 149 7.06 5.60 20.08
N ASP A 150 7.35 5.73 21.37
CA ASP A 150 6.42 5.40 22.46
C ASP A 150 5.00 5.94 22.14
N ASP A 151 3.99 5.18 22.56
CA ASP A 151 2.52 5.41 22.49
C ASP A 151 1.70 4.78 21.34
N PHE A 152 2.04 3.56 20.93
CA PHE A 152 0.98 2.58 20.61
C PHE A 152 0.54 1.87 21.90
N GLU A 153 -0.16 2.59 22.77
CA GLU A 153 -0.77 2.04 23.97
C GLU A 153 -1.81 0.99 23.56
N ASP A 154 -1.57 -0.24 24.02
CA ASP A 154 -2.46 -1.39 23.97
C ASP A 154 -3.89 -1.02 24.41
N ASN A 155 -4.77 -0.70 23.46
CA ASN A 155 -6.21 -0.89 23.64
C ASN A 155 -6.62 -2.21 23.00
N TYR A 156 -6.20 -3.26 23.72
CA TYR A 156 -6.96 -4.48 24.00
C TYR A 156 -8.42 -4.43 23.51
N PHE A 157 -8.71 -5.12 22.40
CA PHE A 157 -10.09 -5.51 22.07
C PHE A 157 -10.56 -6.55 23.09
N ASP A 158 -10.99 -6.10 24.27
CA ASP A 158 -12.11 -6.73 24.97
C ASP A 158 -13.35 -5.93 24.59
N ASP A 159 -14.18 -6.50 23.73
CA ASP A 159 -15.62 -6.25 23.81
C ASP A 159 -16.29 -7.61 24.06
N ASP A 160 -16.15 -8.06 25.31
CA ASP A 160 -17.12 -8.93 25.98
C ASP A 160 -18.35 -8.08 26.31
N ASP A 161 -19.16 -7.75 25.30
CA ASP A 161 -20.49 -7.20 25.53
C ASP A 161 -21.54 -8.31 25.42
N ARG A 162 -21.60 -9.07 26.52
CA ARG A 162 -22.83 -9.72 26.97
C ARG A 162 -23.83 -8.65 27.35
N TYR A 163 -25.01 -8.66 26.73
CA TYR A 163 -26.30 -8.54 27.43
C TYR A 163 -27.46 -9.06 26.57
#